data_AF-A0A9N7RPJ3-F1
#
_entry.id   AF-A0A9N7RPJ3-F1
#
_cell.length_a   1.000
_cell.length_b   1.000
_cell.length_c   1.000
_cell.angle_alpha   90.00
_cell.angle_beta   90.00
_cell.angle_gamma   90.00
#
_symmetry.space_group_name_H-M   'P 1'
#
loop_
_entity.id
_entity.type
_entity.pdbx_description
1 polymer ?
#
loop_
_entity_poly.entity_id
_entity_poly.type
_entity_poly.pdbx_seq_one_letter_code
_entity_poly.pdbx_strand_id
1 'polypeptide(L)'
;MRFHSTLHLLKSATATPPCRRSSSLYDRQCRAYNPFRQPPFARKPGISEPPSRFFTYFSIIRRPFSSVSSDSKMGFLNWYLGMLDARPILTKSLSSAIIYGAADITSQLITMEPKDTWDSIRTLRMAGFGLIILGPAQHVWFNFMGRVLPKRDMVTTFKKLAMGQLVYGPVINGVFFSFNAALQGESGNEIAARLKRDLIPTLLNGLMYWPLCDFMTYKVIPVHLQPLVNSSFSYLWTIYLTYMASLTKAVPN
;
A
#
# COMPACT_ATOMS: atom_id res chain seq x y z
N MET A 1 -3.50 31.82 64.05
CA MET A 1 -3.22 30.81 65.09
C MET A 1 -3.31 29.42 64.47
N ARG A 2 -2.25 28.60 64.64
CA ARG A 2 -2.13 27.10 64.56
C ARG A 2 -2.64 26.41 63.27
N PHE A 3 -1.88 25.75 62.39
CA PHE A 3 -0.77 24.76 62.43
C PHE A 3 -1.06 23.39 63.08
N HIS A 4 -0.75 22.34 62.28
CA HIS A 4 -0.54 20.89 62.53
C HIS A 4 -1.77 19.95 62.60
N SER A 5 -1.99 19.04 61.63
CA SER A 5 -1.34 17.71 61.36
C SER A 5 -2.02 16.60 62.18
N THR A 6 -2.38 15.39 61.70
CA THR A 6 -1.64 14.34 60.94
C THR A 6 -2.71 13.29 60.54
N LEU A 7 -2.85 12.85 59.28
CA LEU A 7 -2.17 11.71 58.61
C LEU A 7 -2.57 10.32 59.16
N HIS A 8 -3.32 9.57 58.33
CA HIS A 8 -3.34 8.10 58.12
C HIS A 8 -4.78 7.56 57.91
N LEU A 9 -5.17 7.36 56.65
CA LEU A 9 -5.66 6.06 56.17
C LEU A 9 -5.83 6.09 54.64
N LEU A 10 -5.04 5.23 54.02
CA LEU A 10 -4.85 5.03 52.59
C LEU A 10 -5.72 3.84 52.16
N LYS A 11 -6.24 3.91 50.93
CA LYS A 11 -6.61 2.81 50.00
C LYS A 11 -8.09 2.48 49.79
N SER A 12 -8.38 2.26 48.50
CA SER A 12 -9.59 1.71 47.85
C SER A 12 -10.67 2.76 47.53
N ALA A 13 -11.15 2.95 46.31
CA ALA A 13 -10.98 2.20 45.07
C ALA A 13 -11.33 3.11 43.88
N THR A 14 -10.42 3.25 42.91
CA THR A 14 -10.71 3.73 41.57
C THR A 14 -11.15 2.53 40.72
N ALA A 15 -12.46 2.35 40.57
CA ALA A 15 -13.01 1.38 39.62
C ALA A 15 -13.06 2.02 38.23
N THR A 16 -12.14 1.62 37.36
CA THR A 16 -12.20 1.85 35.91
C THR A 16 -13.30 0.98 35.28
N PRO A 17 -14.04 1.45 34.27
CA PRO A 17 -15.02 0.61 33.57
C PRO A 17 -14.30 -0.45 32.73
N PRO A 18 -14.91 -1.64 32.53
CA PRO A 18 -14.26 -2.70 31.78
C PRO A 18 -14.11 -2.31 30.31
N CYS A 19 -12.85 -2.25 29.87
CA CYS A 19 -12.47 -2.08 28.47
C CYS A 19 -13.03 -3.27 27.67
N ARG A 20 -14.16 -3.05 27.00
CA ARG A 20 -14.78 -4.01 26.08
C ARG A 20 -13.82 -4.22 24.92
N ARG A 21 -13.10 -5.34 24.95
CA ARG A 21 -12.14 -5.79 23.92
C ARG A 21 -12.90 -5.98 22.60
N SER A 22 -13.05 -4.91 21.83
CA SER A 22 -13.46 -4.97 20.43
C SER A 22 -12.37 -5.72 19.69
N SER A 23 -12.57 -7.02 19.45
CA SER A 23 -11.73 -7.78 18.55
C SER A 23 -11.94 -7.21 17.15
N SER A 24 -11.16 -6.20 16.81
CA SER A 24 -11.08 -5.60 15.48
C SER A 24 -10.88 -6.70 14.45
N LEU A 25 -11.49 -6.56 13.27
CA LEU A 25 -11.26 -7.43 12.11
C LEU A 25 -9.75 -7.62 11.80
N TYR A 26 -8.93 -6.64 12.21
CA TYR A 26 -7.46 -6.68 12.22
C TYR A 26 -6.90 -7.90 12.95
N ASP A 27 -7.39 -8.19 14.15
CA ASP A 27 -6.89 -9.27 15.01
C ASP A 27 -7.17 -10.66 14.40
N ARG A 28 -8.28 -10.79 13.66
CA ARG A 28 -8.60 -12.02 12.90
C ARG A 28 -7.70 -12.17 11.67
N GLN A 29 -7.33 -11.07 11.02
CA GLN A 29 -6.52 -11.08 9.81
C GLN A 29 -5.04 -11.35 10.12
N CYS A 30 -4.52 -10.82 11.24
CA CYS A 30 -3.18 -11.14 11.76
C CYS A 30 -3.08 -12.59 12.27
N ARG A 31 -4.15 -13.13 12.90
CA ARG A 31 -4.16 -14.53 13.36
C ARG A 31 -4.09 -15.55 12.20
N ALA A 32 -4.57 -15.17 11.02
CA ALA A 32 -4.44 -15.97 9.80
C ALA A 32 -3.05 -15.85 9.13
N TYR A 33 -2.17 -14.97 9.62
CA TYR A 33 -0.86 -14.67 9.05
C TYR A 33 0.30 -15.26 9.86
N ASN A 34 0.13 -16.46 10.45
CA ASN A 34 1.27 -17.17 11.02
C ASN A 34 1.71 -18.32 10.08
N PRO A 35 2.71 -18.11 9.21
CA PRO A 35 3.22 -19.15 8.31
C PRO A 35 3.99 -20.27 9.03
N PHE A 36 4.20 -20.18 10.35
CA PHE A 36 4.99 -21.16 11.13
C PHE A 36 4.17 -21.98 12.14
N ARG A 37 2.83 -22.00 12.06
CA ARG A 37 2.04 -22.85 12.96
C ARG A 37 2.08 -24.30 12.49
N GLN A 38 3.10 -25.04 12.95
CA GLN A 38 3.09 -26.50 12.91
C GLN A 38 1.88 -27.02 13.72
N PRO A 39 1.25 -28.14 13.31
CA PRO A 39 0.22 -28.79 14.11
C PRO A 39 0.82 -29.19 15.48
N PRO A 40 0.03 -29.21 16.57
CA PRO A 40 0.54 -29.63 17.87
C PRO A 40 1.00 -31.09 17.78
N PHE A 41 2.32 -31.29 17.81
CA PHE A 41 2.91 -32.61 17.94
C PHE A 41 2.56 -33.17 19.32
N ALA A 42 1.93 -34.34 19.32
CA ALA A 42 1.61 -35.10 20.50
C ALA A 42 2.89 -35.45 21.29
N ARG A 43 2.88 -35.16 22.58
CA ARG A 43 3.94 -35.46 23.55
C ARG A 43 4.05 -36.98 23.70
N LYS A 44 5.21 -37.58 23.38
CA LYS A 44 5.59 -38.91 23.90
C LYS A 44 6.65 -38.74 25.01
N PRO A 45 6.58 -39.52 26.10
CA PRO A 45 7.47 -39.37 27.24
C PRO A 45 8.73 -40.24 27.11
N GLY A 46 9.84 -39.70 27.64
CA GLY A 46 10.99 -40.45 28.14
C GLY A 46 12.02 -40.90 27.11
N ILE A 47 13.26 -40.42 27.24
CA ILE A 47 14.51 -41.21 27.33
C ILE A 47 15.67 -40.24 27.64
N SER A 48 16.54 -40.71 28.53
CA SER A 48 17.67 -40.10 29.23
C SER A 48 18.82 -39.56 28.36
N GLU A 49 19.44 -38.45 28.79
CA GLU A 49 20.77 -37.99 28.35
C GLU A 49 21.90 -38.92 28.83
N PRO A 50 23.04 -38.93 28.13
CA PRO A 50 24.32 -38.89 28.83
C PRO A 50 25.29 -37.82 28.27
N PRO A 51 26.31 -37.43 29.07
CA PRO A 51 27.18 -36.31 28.76
C PRO A 51 28.48 -36.76 28.08
N SER A 52 29.02 -35.96 27.16
CA SER A 52 30.46 -35.58 27.13
C SER A 52 30.86 -34.87 25.84
N ARG A 53 31.40 -33.66 26.04
CA ARG A 53 32.61 -33.10 25.43
C ARG A 53 33.04 -33.68 24.09
N PHE A 54 32.94 -32.90 23.01
CA PHE A 54 33.96 -32.89 21.97
C PHE A 54 33.86 -31.60 21.12
N PHE A 55 35.03 -31.09 20.74
CA PHE A 55 35.29 -29.99 19.80
C PHE A 55 35.15 -28.54 20.29
N THR A 56 36.13 -28.13 21.08
CA THR A 56 36.71 -26.78 21.02
C THR A 56 37.65 -26.73 19.81
N TYR A 57 37.21 -26.20 18.67
CA TYR A 57 38.11 -25.64 17.65
C TYR A 57 37.32 -24.71 16.72
N PHE A 58 37.99 -23.66 16.22
CA PHE A 58 37.46 -22.50 15.49
C PHE A 58 37.01 -21.30 16.33
N SER A 59 37.95 -20.81 17.14
CA SER A 59 38.02 -19.40 17.54
C SER A 59 38.75 -18.57 16.48
N ILE A 60 38.23 -18.46 15.24
CA ILE A 60 38.75 -17.50 14.26
C ILE A 60 37.56 -16.90 13.48
N ILE A 61 37.53 -15.56 13.43
CA ILE A 61 36.55 -14.67 12.78
C ILE A 61 35.26 -14.36 13.58
N ARG A 62 35.39 -13.75 14.77
CA ARG A 62 34.42 -12.71 15.18
C ARG A 62 34.88 -11.38 14.59
N ARG A 63 34.46 -11.08 13.35
CA ARG A 63 34.36 -9.68 12.93
C ARG A 63 33.24 -9.06 13.78
N PRO A 64 33.44 -7.94 14.49
CA PRO A 64 32.30 -7.19 14.99
C PRO A 64 31.54 -6.76 13.74
N PHE A 65 30.31 -7.26 13.58
CA PHE A 65 29.37 -6.69 12.64
C PHE A 65 29.18 -5.25 13.11
N SER A 66 29.81 -4.32 12.40
CA SER A 66 29.58 -2.90 12.54
C SER A 66 28.07 -2.69 12.53
N SER A 67 27.53 -2.18 13.64
CA SER A 67 26.12 -1.85 13.76
C SER A 67 25.79 -0.81 12.70
N VAL A 68 25.22 -1.25 11.58
CA VAL A 68 24.64 -0.36 10.58
C VAL A 68 23.48 0.35 11.27
N SER A 69 23.63 1.66 11.50
CA SER A 69 22.60 2.55 12.02
C SER A 69 21.26 2.34 11.29
N SER A 70 20.38 1.52 11.88
CA SER A 70 19.04 1.16 11.38
C SER A 70 17.90 1.70 12.25
N ASP A 71 18.22 2.50 13.26
CA ASP A 71 17.27 2.92 14.29
C ASP A 71 16.18 3.86 13.74
N SER A 72 16.54 4.77 12.81
CA SER A 72 15.58 5.69 12.19
C SER A 72 14.63 5.03 11.18
N LYS A 73 15.10 3.99 10.46
CA LYS A 73 14.30 3.28 9.46
C LYS A 73 13.19 2.46 10.11
N MET A 74 13.51 1.78 11.20
CA MET A 74 12.51 1.05 12.00
C MET A 74 11.50 2.02 12.64
N GLY A 75 11.95 3.21 13.08
CA GLY A 75 11.07 4.26 13.60
C GLY A 75 10.05 4.77 12.56
N PHE A 76 10.50 5.14 11.36
CA PHE A 76 9.61 5.63 10.30
C PHE A 76 8.60 4.58 9.85
N LEU A 77 9.05 3.33 9.64
CA LEU A 77 8.17 2.24 9.23
C LEU A 77 7.09 1.97 10.28
N ASN A 78 7.47 1.90 11.56
CA ASN A 78 6.52 1.70 12.65
C ASN A 78 5.54 2.88 12.79
N TRP A 79 6.00 4.12 12.60
CA TRP A 79 5.14 5.30 12.56
C TRP A 79 4.13 5.22 11.40
N TYR A 80 4.59 4.87 10.19
CA TYR A 80 3.73 4.76 9.02
C TYR A 80 2.69 3.63 9.17
N LEU A 81 3.10 2.47 9.66
CA LEU A 81 2.20 1.37 9.98
C LEU A 81 1.20 1.76 11.07
N GLY A 82 1.64 2.48 12.11
CA GLY A 82 0.76 3.01 13.15
C GLY A 82 -0.27 4.01 12.60
N MET A 83 0.11 4.86 11.65
CA MET A 83 -0.84 5.74 10.96
C MET A 83 -1.81 4.97 10.07
N LEU A 84 -1.35 3.94 9.35
CA LEU A 84 -2.21 3.08 8.55
C LEU A 84 -3.28 2.39 9.40
N ASP A 85 -2.98 2.07 10.65
CA ASP A 85 -3.94 1.47 11.58
C ASP A 85 -4.88 2.53 12.20
N ALA A 86 -4.35 3.70 12.58
CA ALA A 86 -5.14 4.76 13.22
C ALA A 86 -6.07 5.51 12.24
N ARG A 87 -5.61 5.79 11.02
CA ARG A 87 -6.33 6.59 10.01
C ARG A 87 -6.16 5.99 8.60
N PRO A 88 -6.69 4.77 8.36
CA PRO A 88 -6.36 3.97 7.19
C PRO A 88 -6.66 4.63 5.84
N ILE A 89 -7.75 5.37 5.71
CA ILE A 89 -8.13 6.01 4.44
C ILE A 89 -7.22 7.21 4.19
N LEU A 90 -7.10 8.11 5.16
CA LEU A 90 -6.29 9.33 5.04
C LEU A 90 -4.84 9.02 4.72
N THR A 91 -4.22 8.06 5.42
CA THR A 91 -2.83 7.68 5.19
C THR A 91 -2.63 7.14 3.78
N LYS A 92 -3.55 6.29 3.28
CA LYS A 92 -3.48 5.72 1.92
C LYS A 92 -3.72 6.79 0.84
N SER A 93 -4.67 7.70 1.07
CA SER A 93 -4.91 8.87 0.23
C SER A 93 -3.67 9.75 0.12
N LEU A 94 -3.06 10.10 1.25
CA LEU A 94 -1.87 10.95 1.25
C LEU A 94 -0.68 10.26 0.57
N SER A 95 -0.45 8.97 0.86
CA SER A 95 0.56 8.19 0.16
C SER A 95 0.33 8.16 -1.35
N SER A 96 -0.91 7.95 -1.79
CA SER A 96 -1.25 7.92 -3.23
C SER A 96 -1.08 9.28 -3.88
N ALA A 97 -1.44 10.37 -3.19
CA ALA A 97 -1.22 11.73 -3.66
C ALA A 97 0.27 12.04 -3.89
N ILE A 98 1.11 11.70 -2.91
CA ILE A 98 2.56 11.88 -3.01
C ILE A 98 3.12 11.06 -4.18
N ILE A 99 2.71 9.80 -4.30
CA ILE A 99 3.19 8.92 -5.36
C ILE A 99 2.76 9.43 -6.74
N TYR A 100 1.51 9.81 -6.93
CA TYR A 100 1.04 10.33 -8.23
C TYR A 100 1.66 11.67 -8.59
N GLY A 101 1.82 12.57 -7.61
CA GLY A 101 2.53 13.83 -7.83
C GLY A 101 3.99 13.60 -8.22
N ALA A 102 4.69 12.72 -7.51
CA ALA A 102 6.07 12.35 -7.84
C ALA A 102 6.16 11.69 -9.23
N ALA A 103 5.22 10.80 -9.58
CA ALA A 103 5.18 10.14 -10.87
C ALA A 103 5.03 11.16 -12.01
N ASP A 104 4.15 12.12 -11.83
CA ASP A 104 3.92 13.17 -12.81
C ASP A 104 5.15 14.08 -12.95
N ILE A 105 5.76 14.53 -11.84
CA ILE A 105 7.02 15.29 -11.86
C ILE A 105 8.09 14.52 -12.65
N THR A 106 8.32 13.26 -12.30
CA THR A 106 9.33 12.43 -12.98
C THR A 106 9.01 12.27 -14.47
N SER A 107 7.74 12.05 -14.81
CA SER A 107 7.31 11.89 -16.20
C SER A 107 7.49 13.17 -17.03
N GLN A 108 7.21 14.33 -16.44
CA GLN A 108 7.44 15.62 -17.08
C GLN A 108 8.94 15.82 -17.29
N LEU A 109 9.77 15.63 -16.26
CA LEU A 109 11.22 15.77 -16.38
C LEU A 109 11.86 14.87 -17.46
N ILE A 110 11.29 13.67 -17.70
CA ILE A 110 11.78 12.76 -18.76
C ILE A 110 11.34 13.20 -20.16
N THR A 111 10.18 13.85 -20.28
CA THR A 111 9.56 14.16 -21.59
C THR A 111 9.67 15.61 -22.01
N MET A 112 10.10 16.51 -21.13
CA MET A 112 10.27 17.94 -21.40
C MET A 112 11.45 18.18 -22.34
N GLU A 113 11.24 19.07 -23.31
CA GLU A 113 12.33 19.61 -24.13
C GLU A 113 13.08 20.72 -23.36
N PRO A 114 14.33 21.07 -23.75
CA PRO A 114 15.12 22.10 -23.05
C PRO A 114 14.45 23.49 -22.95
N LYS A 115 13.43 23.76 -23.77
CA LYS A 115 12.68 25.02 -23.79
C LYS A 115 11.40 24.98 -22.95
N ASP A 116 10.97 23.80 -22.53
CA ASP A 116 9.72 23.63 -21.78
C ASP A 116 9.89 23.97 -20.30
N THR A 117 8.82 24.44 -19.68
CA THR A 117 8.75 24.68 -18.23
C THR A 117 7.87 23.63 -17.56
N TRP A 118 8.14 23.37 -16.28
CA TRP A 118 7.42 22.35 -15.53
C TRP A 118 5.98 22.78 -15.26
N ASP A 119 5.02 21.94 -15.62
CA ASP A 119 3.59 22.18 -15.41
C ASP A 119 3.18 21.72 -14.00
N SER A 120 3.26 22.66 -13.06
CA SER A 120 2.85 22.46 -11.67
C SER A 120 1.34 22.21 -11.50
N ILE A 121 0.49 22.77 -12.39
CA ILE A 121 -0.96 22.57 -12.34
C ILE A 121 -1.28 21.13 -12.69
N ARG A 122 -0.64 20.57 -13.72
CA ARG A 122 -0.75 19.15 -14.06
C ARG A 122 -0.33 18.26 -12.90
N THR A 123 0.80 18.55 -12.25
CA THR A 123 1.23 17.80 -11.07
C THR A 123 0.22 17.88 -9.93
N LEU A 124 -0.36 19.06 -9.67
CA LEU A 124 -1.38 19.22 -8.64
C LEU A 124 -2.65 18.43 -8.95
N ARG A 125 -3.09 18.38 -10.22
CA ARG A 125 -4.23 17.53 -10.64
C ARG A 125 -3.94 16.05 -10.37
N MET A 126 -2.75 15.57 -10.70
CA MET A 126 -2.35 14.18 -10.47
C MET A 126 -2.30 13.83 -8.98
N ALA A 127 -1.69 14.71 -8.18
CA ALA A 127 -1.69 14.54 -6.72
C ALA A 127 -3.10 14.59 -6.13
N GLY A 128 -3.94 15.51 -6.60
CA GLY A 128 -5.34 15.64 -6.20
C GLY A 128 -6.18 14.39 -6.52
N PHE A 129 -5.98 13.81 -7.71
CA PHE A 129 -6.59 12.53 -8.08
C PHE A 129 -6.17 11.42 -7.11
N GLY A 130 -4.88 11.31 -6.81
CA GLY A 130 -4.33 10.37 -5.84
C GLY A 130 -4.97 10.52 -4.44
N LEU A 131 -5.13 11.77 -4.00
CA LEU A 131 -5.66 12.10 -2.68
C LEU A 131 -7.16 11.80 -2.53
N ILE A 132 -7.97 12.31 -3.47
CA ILE A 132 -9.42 12.42 -3.33
C ILE A 132 -10.11 11.17 -3.87
N ILE A 133 -9.60 10.60 -4.96
CA ILE A 133 -10.30 9.54 -5.71
C ILE A 133 -9.59 8.22 -5.51
N LEU A 134 -8.31 8.12 -5.90
CA LEU A 134 -7.63 6.84 -5.99
C LEU A 134 -7.40 6.20 -4.62
N GLY A 135 -6.86 6.94 -3.65
CA GLY A 135 -6.58 6.39 -2.32
C GLY A 135 -7.81 5.81 -1.62
N PRO A 136 -8.94 6.54 -1.55
CA PRO A 136 -10.19 5.99 -1.00
C PRO A 136 -10.73 4.83 -1.83
N ALA A 137 -10.71 4.93 -3.17
CA ALA A 137 -11.18 3.86 -4.06
C ALA A 137 -10.38 2.57 -3.87
N GLN A 138 -9.04 2.65 -3.82
CA GLN A 138 -8.17 1.51 -3.54
C GLN A 138 -8.45 0.94 -2.15
N HIS A 139 -8.60 1.78 -1.13
CA HIS A 139 -8.95 1.30 0.21
C HIS A 139 -10.22 0.46 0.19
N VAL A 140 -11.29 0.96 -0.43
CA VAL A 140 -12.56 0.24 -0.54
C VAL A 140 -12.38 -1.05 -1.36
N TRP A 141 -11.74 -0.96 -2.53
CA TRP A 141 -11.56 -2.07 -3.46
C TRP A 141 -10.78 -3.24 -2.84
N PHE A 142 -9.58 -2.99 -2.30
CA PHE A 142 -8.74 -4.03 -1.74
C PHE A 142 -9.37 -4.68 -0.50
N ASN A 143 -10.08 -3.91 0.34
CA ASN A 143 -10.84 -4.47 1.46
C ASN A 143 -12.03 -5.31 0.98
N PHE A 144 -12.76 -4.84 -0.04
CA PHE A 144 -13.86 -5.60 -0.65
C PHE A 144 -13.37 -6.94 -1.22
N MET A 145 -12.29 -6.92 -2.01
CA MET A 145 -11.66 -8.14 -2.53
C MET A 145 -11.16 -9.06 -1.42
N GLY A 146 -10.61 -8.50 -0.34
CA GLY A 146 -10.19 -9.27 0.83
C GLY A 146 -11.36 -9.94 1.58
N ARG A 147 -12.56 -9.38 1.53
CA ARG A 147 -13.77 -9.94 2.17
C ARG A 147 -14.46 -10.99 1.29
N VAL A 148 -14.65 -10.69 0.01
CA VAL A 148 -15.37 -11.58 -0.92
C VAL A 148 -14.50 -12.75 -1.37
N LEU A 149 -13.20 -12.52 -1.52
CA LEU A 149 -12.23 -13.51 -1.99
C LEU A 149 -11.07 -13.63 -0.97
N PRO A 150 -11.31 -14.15 0.25
CA PRO A 150 -10.32 -14.09 1.34
C PRO A 150 -9.12 -15.02 1.13
N LYS A 151 -9.26 -16.05 0.30
CA LYS A 151 -8.19 -17.02 0.04
C LYS A 151 -7.07 -16.43 -0.82
N ARG A 152 -5.90 -17.06 -0.75
CA ARG A 152 -4.69 -16.72 -1.54
C ARG A 152 -4.23 -17.89 -2.43
N ASP A 153 -5.11 -18.85 -2.69
CA ASP A 153 -4.87 -19.89 -3.70
C ASP A 153 -4.88 -19.29 -5.11
N MET A 154 -4.36 -20.03 -6.08
CA MET A 154 -4.21 -19.55 -7.46
C MET A 154 -5.55 -19.17 -8.10
N VAL A 155 -6.59 -19.96 -7.88
CA VAL A 155 -7.92 -19.71 -8.46
C VAL A 155 -8.50 -18.41 -7.91
N THR A 156 -8.42 -18.21 -6.60
CA THR A 156 -8.90 -16.98 -5.96
C THR A 156 -8.10 -15.75 -6.40
N THR A 157 -6.79 -15.88 -6.57
CA THR A 157 -5.95 -14.80 -7.12
C THR A 157 -6.37 -14.46 -8.55
N PHE A 158 -6.51 -15.43 -9.45
CA PHE A 158 -6.96 -15.17 -10.82
C PHE A 158 -8.36 -14.54 -10.88
N LYS A 159 -9.28 -14.92 -9.99
CA LYS A 159 -10.58 -14.24 -9.86
C LYS A 159 -10.43 -12.76 -9.48
N LYS A 160 -9.54 -12.42 -8.55
CA LYS A 160 -9.25 -11.01 -8.19
C LYS A 160 -8.67 -10.24 -9.36
N LEU A 161 -7.77 -10.86 -10.14
CA LEU A 161 -7.20 -10.27 -11.35
C LEU A 161 -8.29 -9.98 -12.38
N ALA A 162 -9.16 -10.95 -12.64
CA ALA A 162 -10.28 -10.78 -13.57
C ALA A 162 -11.21 -9.64 -13.13
N MET A 163 -11.55 -9.57 -11.85
CA MET A 163 -12.34 -8.44 -11.29
C MET A 163 -11.61 -7.11 -11.43
N GLY A 164 -10.28 -7.11 -11.24
CA GLY A 164 -9.43 -5.95 -11.45
C GLY A 164 -9.50 -5.45 -12.90
N GLN A 165 -9.32 -6.35 -13.88
CA GLN A 165 -9.30 -6.00 -15.29
C GLN A 165 -10.67 -5.65 -15.87
N LEU A 166 -11.73 -6.31 -15.43
CA LEU A 166 -13.08 -6.14 -16.00
C LEU A 166 -13.90 -5.05 -15.32
N VAL A 167 -13.60 -4.72 -14.06
CA VAL A 167 -14.40 -3.78 -13.27
C VAL A 167 -13.56 -2.61 -12.80
N TYR A 168 -12.56 -2.85 -11.95
CA TYR A 168 -11.83 -1.76 -11.31
C TYR A 168 -11.04 -0.92 -12.31
N GLY A 169 -10.31 -1.56 -13.22
CA GLY A 169 -9.51 -0.93 -14.25
C GLY A 169 -10.32 0.01 -15.16
N PRO A 170 -11.39 -0.46 -15.82
CA PRO A 170 -12.24 0.39 -16.66
C PRO A 170 -12.86 1.56 -15.88
N VAL A 171 -13.35 1.31 -14.66
CA VAL A 171 -13.96 2.34 -13.82
C VAL A 171 -12.94 3.41 -13.43
N ILE A 172 -11.78 3.00 -12.87
CA ILE A 172 -10.80 3.97 -12.37
C ILE A 172 -10.14 4.77 -13.49
N ASN A 173 -9.87 4.15 -14.64
CA ASN A 173 -9.34 4.86 -15.81
C ASN A 173 -10.38 5.81 -16.41
N GLY A 174 -11.65 5.40 -16.51
CA GLY A 174 -12.73 6.28 -16.97
C GLY A 174 -12.88 7.51 -16.08
N VAL A 175 -12.84 7.31 -14.75
CA VAL A 175 -12.86 8.41 -13.78
C VAL A 175 -11.60 9.28 -13.89
N PHE A 176 -10.42 8.68 -14.06
CA PHE A 176 -9.16 9.42 -14.25
C PHE A 176 -9.20 10.36 -15.44
N PHE A 177 -9.59 9.86 -16.62
CA PHE A 177 -9.67 10.69 -17.83
C PHE A 177 -10.75 11.76 -17.70
N SER A 178 -11.91 11.41 -17.15
CA SER A 178 -13.01 12.37 -16.95
C SER A 178 -12.62 13.47 -15.97
N PHE A 179 -11.99 13.10 -14.85
CA PHE A 179 -11.51 14.04 -13.85
C PHE A 179 -10.48 15.02 -14.43
N ASN A 180 -9.49 14.50 -15.16
CA ASN A 180 -8.47 15.35 -15.78
C ASN A 180 -9.05 16.27 -16.85
N ALA A 181 -9.98 15.78 -17.68
CA ALA A 181 -10.63 16.58 -18.71
C ALA A 181 -11.53 17.68 -18.10
N ALA A 182 -12.31 17.34 -17.08
CA ALA A 182 -13.13 18.32 -16.35
C ALA A 182 -12.27 19.43 -15.71
N LEU A 183 -11.14 19.08 -15.10
CA LEU A 183 -10.20 20.07 -14.54
C LEU A 183 -9.41 20.85 -15.61
N GLN A 184 -9.50 20.47 -16.88
CA GLN A 184 -9.00 21.23 -18.03
C GLN A 184 -10.07 22.16 -18.62
N GLY A 185 -11.30 22.13 -18.10
CA GLY A 185 -12.40 22.94 -18.60
C GLY A 185 -13.10 22.36 -19.83
N GLU A 186 -12.85 21.09 -20.16
CA GLU A 186 -13.53 20.43 -21.29
C GLU A 186 -15.02 20.22 -21.01
N SER A 187 -15.83 20.44 -22.05
CA SER A 187 -17.26 20.17 -22.05
C SER A 187 -17.56 18.67 -22.01
N GLY A 188 -18.79 18.29 -21.64
CA GLY A 188 -19.18 16.87 -21.58
C GLY A 188 -18.96 16.09 -22.88
N ASN A 189 -19.12 16.75 -24.03
CA ASN A 189 -18.89 16.13 -25.34
C ASN A 189 -17.40 15.88 -25.60
N GLU A 190 -16.53 16.81 -25.20
CA GLU A 190 -15.07 16.68 -25.31
C GLU A 190 -14.55 15.59 -24.37
N ILE A 191 -15.08 15.53 -23.14
CA ILE A 191 -14.79 14.45 -22.19
C ILE A 191 -15.16 13.09 -22.80
N ALA A 192 -16.36 12.96 -23.37
CA ALA A 192 -16.81 11.73 -24.01
C ALA A 192 -15.91 11.34 -25.21
N ALA A 193 -15.49 12.32 -26.02
CA ALA A 193 -14.56 12.09 -27.12
C ALA A 193 -13.19 11.63 -26.61
N ARG A 194 -12.66 12.24 -25.55
CA ARG A 194 -11.40 11.82 -24.92
C ARG A 194 -11.48 10.40 -24.38
N LEU A 195 -12.57 10.04 -23.68
CA LEU A 195 -12.76 8.68 -23.19
C LEU A 195 -12.77 7.67 -24.35
N LYS A 196 -13.47 7.95 -25.45
CA LYS A 196 -13.47 7.07 -26.64
C LYS A 196 -12.07 6.93 -27.25
N ARG A 197 -11.30 8.01 -27.27
CA ARG A 197 -9.95 8.04 -27.83
C ARG A 197 -8.94 7.28 -26.96
N ASP A 198 -8.94 7.52 -25.65
CA ASP A 198 -7.82 7.12 -24.77
C ASP A 198 -8.11 5.91 -23.90
N LEU A 199 -9.37 5.66 -23.54
CA LEU A 199 -9.70 4.62 -22.57
C LEU A 199 -9.34 3.23 -23.09
N ILE A 200 -9.78 2.91 -24.31
CA ILE A 200 -9.54 1.58 -24.90
C ILE A 200 -8.04 1.33 -25.12
N PRO A 201 -7.26 2.24 -25.76
CA PRO A 201 -5.81 2.04 -25.86
C PRO A 201 -5.12 1.89 -24.50
N THR A 202 -5.54 2.66 -23.49
CA THR A 202 -4.97 2.58 -22.14
C THR A 202 -5.24 1.23 -21.49
N LEU A 203 -6.46 0.70 -21.62
CA LEU A 203 -6.81 -0.63 -21.11
C LEU A 203 -6.03 -1.71 -21.83
N LEU A 204 -5.93 -1.65 -23.16
CA LEU A 204 -5.19 -2.63 -23.96
C LEU A 204 -3.69 -2.64 -23.62
N ASN A 205 -3.05 -1.48 -23.54
CA ASN A 205 -1.65 -1.37 -23.12
C ASN A 205 -1.44 -1.89 -21.69
N GLY A 206 -2.47 -1.74 -20.85
CA GLY A 206 -2.47 -2.19 -19.47
C GLY A 206 -2.66 -3.69 -19.28
N LEU A 207 -3.15 -4.42 -20.29
CA LEU A 207 -3.56 -5.84 -20.16
C LEU A 207 -2.41 -6.77 -19.81
N MET A 208 -1.16 -6.43 -20.12
CA MET A 208 0.00 -7.22 -19.69
C MET A 208 0.56 -6.72 -18.36
N TYR A 209 0.65 -5.39 -18.21
CA TYR A 209 1.27 -4.75 -17.06
C TYR A 209 0.48 -5.00 -15.76
N TRP A 210 -0.81 -4.68 -15.77
CA TRP A 210 -1.63 -4.69 -14.56
C TRP A 210 -1.89 -6.09 -14.00
N PRO A 211 -2.17 -7.14 -14.81
CA PRO A 211 -2.30 -8.49 -14.26
C PRO A 211 -1.05 -9.00 -13.55
N LEU A 212 0.16 -8.66 -14.04
CA LEU A 212 1.40 -9.04 -13.37
C LEU A 212 1.55 -8.31 -12.03
N CYS A 213 1.33 -7.00 -12.02
CA CYS A 213 1.34 -6.18 -10.81
C CYS A 213 0.30 -6.63 -9.77
N ASP A 214 -0.92 -6.90 -10.22
CA ASP A 214 -2.02 -7.35 -9.36
C ASP A 214 -1.77 -8.78 -8.85
N PHE A 215 -1.18 -9.65 -9.66
CA PHE A 215 -0.81 -11.00 -9.23
C PHE A 215 0.14 -10.93 -8.04
N MET A 216 1.21 -10.13 -8.16
CA MET A 216 2.17 -9.92 -7.07
C MET A 216 1.49 -9.32 -5.84
N THR A 217 0.66 -8.29 -6.04
CA THR A 217 -0.09 -7.60 -4.98
C THR A 217 -0.97 -8.56 -4.19
N TYR A 218 -1.82 -9.33 -4.86
CA TYR A 218 -2.78 -10.20 -4.18
C TYR A 218 -2.16 -11.46 -3.60
N LYS A 219 -1.09 -11.98 -4.23
CA LYS A 219 -0.43 -13.22 -3.78
C LYS A 219 0.49 -12.99 -2.59
N VAL A 220 1.27 -11.90 -2.60
CA VAL A 220 2.37 -11.68 -1.65
C VAL A 220 2.01 -10.66 -0.58
N ILE A 221 1.30 -9.59 -0.94
CA ILE A 221 1.17 -8.41 -0.08
C ILE A 221 -0.04 -8.52 0.88
N PRO A 222 0.11 -8.15 2.17
CA PRO A 222 -1.03 -8.07 3.09
C PRO A 222 -1.99 -6.94 2.70
N VAL A 223 -3.29 -7.14 2.90
CA VAL A 223 -4.38 -6.27 2.38
C VAL A 223 -4.20 -4.78 2.73
N HIS A 224 -3.69 -4.48 3.93
CA HIS A 224 -3.50 -3.09 4.36
C HIS A 224 -2.39 -2.34 3.58
N LEU A 225 -1.41 -3.06 3.01
CA LEU A 225 -0.32 -2.50 2.18
C LEU A 225 -0.60 -2.59 0.68
N GLN A 226 -1.61 -3.35 0.24
CA GLN A 226 -1.94 -3.49 -1.18
C GLN A 226 -2.21 -2.14 -1.88
N PRO A 227 -2.94 -1.18 -1.26
CA PRO A 227 -3.11 0.15 -1.84
C PRO A 227 -1.77 0.88 -2.10
N LEU A 228 -0.84 0.80 -1.14
CA LEU A 228 0.47 1.44 -1.28
C LEU A 228 1.25 0.83 -2.44
N VAL A 229 1.31 -0.51 -2.51
CA VAL A 229 2.03 -1.22 -3.58
C VAL A 229 1.40 -0.97 -4.95
N ASN A 230 0.07 -0.98 -5.04
CA ASN A 230 -0.64 -0.66 -6.28
C ASN A 230 -0.41 0.79 -6.73
N SER A 231 -0.34 1.75 -5.80
CA SER A 231 0.08 3.12 -6.11
C SER A 231 1.54 3.19 -6.57
N SER A 232 2.44 2.40 -5.98
CA SER A 232 3.84 2.31 -6.47
C SER A 232 3.93 1.74 -7.89
N PHE A 233 3.09 0.78 -8.27
CA PHE A 233 3.01 0.35 -9.68
C PHE A 233 2.42 1.46 -10.56
N SER A 234 1.41 2.18 -10.07
CA SER A 234 0.85 3.34 -10.79
C SER A 234 1.90 4.42 -11.09
N TYR A 235 2.92 4.58 -10.24
CA TYR A 235 4.03 5.50 -10.50
C TYR A 235 4.75 5.15 -11.82
N LEU A 236 5.15 3.89 -11.96
CA LEU A 236 5.83 3.40 -13.18
C LEU A 236 4.91 3.48 -14.39
N TRP A 237 3.64 3.12 -14.21
CA TRP A 237 2.63 3.21 -15.25
C TRP A 237 2.43 4.65 -15.76
N THR A 238 2.42 5.63 -14.87
CA THR A 238 2.23 7.05 -15.22
C THR A 238 3.41 7.58 -16.05
N ILE A 239 4.64 7.17 -15.70
CA ILE A 239 5.84 7.50 -16.48
C ILE A 239 5.74 6.86 -17.86
N TYR A 240 5.39 5.58 -17.94
CA TYR A 240 5.21 4.85 -19.20
C TYR A 240 4.17 5.53 -20.10
N LEU A 241 2.98 5.86 -19.58
CA LEU A 241 1.93 6.51 -20.37
C LEU A 241 2.37 7.87 -20.92
N THR A 242 3.03 8.68 -20.09
CA THR A 242 3.52 10.00 -20.52
C THR A 242 4.60 9.88 -21.59
N TYR A 243 5.51 8.91 -21.44
CA TYR A 243 6.55 8.63 -22.42
C TYR A 243 5.99 8.13 -23.75
N MET A 244 5.02 7.20 -23.73
CA MET A 244 4.37 6.74 -24.97
C MET A 244 3.61 7.87 -25.65
N ALA A 245 2.98 8.76 -24.88
CA ALA A 245 2.29 9.93 -25.41
C ALA A 245 3.27 10.94 -26.02
N SER A 246 4.48 11.13 -25.46
CA SER A 246 5.49 12.01 -26.04
C SER A 246 6.08 11.45 -27.34
N LEU A 247 6.31 10.13 -27.40
CA LEU A 247 6.77 9.48 -28.64
C LEU A 247 5.76 9.62 -29.78
N THR A 248 4.47 9.46 -29.49
CA THR A 248 3.41 9.60 -30.51
C THR A 248 3.38 11.00 -31.12
N LYS A 249 3.72 12.04 -30.36
CA LYS A 249 3.82 13.42 -30.88
C LYS A 249 5.03 13.64 -31.79
N ALA A 250 6.10 12.86 -31.59
CA ALA A 250 7.36 13.01 -32.31
C ALA A 250 7.37 12.31 -33.68
N VAL A 251 6.45 11.37 -33.94
CA VAL A 251 6.30 10.72 -35.24
C VAL A 251 5.46 11.63 -36.14
N PRO A 252 6.00 12.17 -37.25
CA PRO A 252 5.21 12.93 -38.21
C PRO A 252 4.15 12.01 -38.82
N ASN A 253 2.89 12.44 -38.85
CA ASN A 253 1.82 11.78 -39.61
C ASN A 253 2.11 11.81 -41.11
#